data_AF-A0A4Q7J5C6-F1
#
_entry.id   AF-A0A4Q7J5C6-F1
#
_cell.length_a   1.000
_cell.length_b   1.000
_cell.length_c   1.000
_cell.angle_alpha   90.00
_cell.angle_beta   90.00
_cell.angle_gamma   90.00
#
_symmetry.space_group_name_H-M   'P 1'
#
loop_
_entity.id
_entity.type
_entity.pdbx_description
1 polymer ?
#
loop_
_entity_poly.entity_id
_entity_poly.type
_entity_poly.pdbx_seq_one_letter_code
_entity_poly.pdbx_strand_id
1 'polypeptide(L)'
;MENTQYAALDLGHPGTSLGDQDVLSGNAIKDGRKAGQGGGSCQVMHLDGDKPTLQCVLTMELERGSVTMQSLWTRGENPLDMAITVRFWDIAAPNERARAEIIR
;
A
#
# COMPACT_ATOMS: atom_id res chain seq x y z
N MET A 1 -6.96 1.53 -7.99
CA MET A 1 -6.97 2.41 -6.81
C MET A 1 -6.86 3.84 -7.31
N GLU A 2 -7.52 4.78 -6.65
CA GLU A 2 -7.50 6.21 -6.98
C GLU A 2 -6.94 6.98 -5.78
N ASN A 3 -5.81 7.68 -5.94
CA ASN A 3 -5.22 8.49 -4.88
C ASN A 3 -6.09 9.73 -4.64
N THR A 4 -6.46 9.97 -3.39
CA THR A 4 -7.23 11.16 -2.97
C THR A 4 -6.36 12.20 -2.30
N GLN A 5 -5.31 11.77 -1.58
CA GLN A 5 -4.35 12.68 -0.97
C GLN A 5 -2.95 12.07 -1.08
N TYR A 6 -1.95 12.94 -1.21
CA TYR A 6 -0.55 12.57 -1.29
C TYR A 6 0.30 13.67 -0.65
N ALA A 7 1.32 13.27 0.11
CA ALA A 7 2.35 14.15 0.62
C ALA A 7 3.71 13.46 0.52
N ALA A 8 4.72 14.19 0.06
CA ALA A 8 6.13 13.81 0.16
C ALA A 8 6.76 14.58 1.31
N LEU A 9 7.22 13.87 2.32
CA LEU A 9 7.83 14.41 3.53
C LEU A 9 9.35 14.28 3.41
N ASP A 10 10.02 15.41 3.25
CA ASP A 10 11.48 15.56 3.41
C ASP A 10 11.73 15.80 4.91
N LEU A 11 12.26 14.78 5.59
CA LEU A 11 12.37 14.76 7.06
C LEU A 11 13.82 14.91 7.54
N GLY A 12 14.78 14.89 6.62
CA GLY A 12 16.21 14.98 6.92
C GLY A 12 16.84 16.29 6.47
N HIS A 13 18.02 16.17 5.88
CA HIS A 13 18.65 17.31 5.20
C HIS A 13 17.97 17.53 3.85
N PRO A 14 17.88 18.78 3.36
CA PRO A 14 17.22 19.06 2.08
C PRO A 14 17.64 18.11 0.97
N GLY A 15 16.66 17.45 0.36
CA GLY A 15 16.88 16.40 -0.64
C GLY A 15 16.63 15.00 -0.09
N THR A 16 16.74 13.98 -0.95
CA THR A 16 16.37 12.62 -0.55
C THR A 16 17.29 12.09 0.55
N SER A 17 16.68 11.69 1.66
CA SER A 17 17.36 11.24 2.87
C SER A 17 16.72 9.97 3.46
N LEU A 18 17.45 9.28 4.33
CA LEU A 18 16.90 8.15 5.08
C LEU A 18 15.77 8.63 5.99
N GLY A 19 14.63 7.95 5.92
CA GLY A 19 13.45 8.31 6.70
C GLY A 19 12.46 9.24 5.99
N ASP A 20 12.83 9.82 4.84
CA ASP A 20 11.86 10.52 3.99
C ASP A 20 10.68 9.62 3.65
N GLN A 21 9.50 10.21 3.52
CA GLN A 21 8.28 9.44 3.49
C GLN A 21 7.30 9.94 2.43
N ASP A 22 6.79 9.03 1.62
CA ASP A 22 5.57 9.24 0.86
C ASP A 22 4.38 8.81 1.71
N VAL A 23 3.42 9.71 1.94
CA VAL A 23 2.15 9.41 2.63
C VAL A 23 1.01 9.54 1.64
N LEU A 24 0.16 8.52 1.56
CA LEU A 24 -0.92 8.45 0.59
C LEU A 24 -2.23 7.97 1.21
N SER A 25 -3.33 8.47 0.68
CA SER A 25 -4.67 7.91 0.90
C SER A 25 -5.39 7.80 -0.43
N GLY A 26 -6.33 6.86 -0.52
CA GLY A 26 -7.06 6.64 -1.76
C GLY A 26 -8.28 5.75 -1.59
N ASN A 27 -9.04 5.64 -2.67
CA ASN A 27 -10.19 4.77 -2.78
C ASN A 27 -9.84 3.49 -3.54
N ALA A 28 -10.32 2.35 -3.04
CA ALA A 28 -10.41 1.14 -3.83
C ALA A 28 -11.64 1.26 -4.74
N ILE A 29 -11.45 1.13 -6.06
CA ILE A 29 -12.51 1.25 -7.06
C ILE A 29 -12.72 -0.12 -7.70
N LYS A 30 -13.98 -0.58 -7.73
CA LYS A 30 -14.42 -1.79 -8.42
C LYS A 30 -15.60 -1.43 -9.32
N ASP A 31 -15.52 -1.76 -10.61
CA ASP A 31 -16.58 -1.51 -11.59
C ASP A 31 -17.05 -0.03 -11.62
N GLY A 32 -16.11 0.90 -11.47
CA GLY A 32 -16.37 2.35 -11.43
C GLY A 32 -16.98 2.87 -10.12
N ARG A 33 -17.14 2.02 -9.10
CA ARG A 33 -17.69 2.40 -7.79
C ARG A 33 -16.66 2.25 -6.68
N LYS A 34 -16.73 3.11 -5.67
CA LYS A 34 -15.92 2.97 -4.45
C LYS A 34 -16.30 1.68 -3.72
N ALA A 35 -15.34 0.77 -3.60
CA ALA A 35 -15.43 -0.50 -2.88
C ALA A 35 -14.72 -0.47 -1.53
N GLY A 36 -13.95 0.59 -1.26
CA GLY A 36 -13.21 0.76 -0.02
C GLY A 36 -12.39 2.04 0.01
N GLN A 37 -11.72 2.27 1.13
CA GLN A 37 -10.82 3.39 1.33
C GLN A 37 -9.59 2.91 2.07
N GLY A 38 -8.45 3.49 1.76
CA GLY A 38 -7.22 3.13 2.43
C GLY A 38 -6.20 4.24 2.38
N GLY A 39 -5.04 3.89 2.91
CA GLY A 39 -3.87 4.74 2.90
C GLY A 39 -2.67 3.99 3.43
N GLY A 40 -1.56 4.67 3.46
CA GLY A 40 -0.31 4.08 3.88
C GLY A 40 0.83 5.05 3.76
N SER A 41 2.01 4.50 3.97
CA SER A 41 3.24 5.24 3.76
C SER A 41 4.33 4.36 3.19
N CYS A 42 5.25 4.99 2.47
CA CYS A 42 6.50 4.41 2.02
C CYS A 42 7.65 5.22 2.59
N GLN A 43 8.53 4.60 3.37
CA GLN A 43 9.67 5.26 4.00
C GLN A 43 10.96 4.85 3.31
N VAL A 44 11.86 5.81 3.04
CA VAL A 44 13.19 5.54 2.49
C VAL A 44 14.04 4.80 3.53
N MET A 45 14.44 3.58 3.18
CA MET A 45 15.23 2.68 4.05
C MET A 45 16.69 2.57 3.61
N HIS A 46 16.96 2.78 2.32
CA HIS A 46 18.30 2.70 1.75
C HIS A 46 18.43 3.65 0.55
N LEU A 47 19.64 4.17 0.34
CA LEU A 47 19.98 5.05 -0.77
C LEU A 47 21.14 4.45 -1.57
N ASP A 48 20.88 4.16 -2.84
CA ASP A 48 21.88 3.84 -3.84
C ASP A 48 21.80 4.89 -4.96
N GLY A 49 22.58 5.97 -4.81
CA GLY A 49 22.51 7.13 -5.71
C GLY A 49 21.12 7.76 -5.76
N ASP A 50 20.53 7.82 -6.95
CA ASP A 50 19.19 8.37 -7.21
C ASP A 50 18.07 7.31 -7.08
N LYS A 51 18.40 6.09 -6.63
CA LYS A 51 17.46 4.97 -6.50
C LYS A 51 17.23 4.64 -5.02
N PRO A 52 16.32 5.34 -4.33
CA PRO A 52 15.95 4.99 -2.97
C PRO A 52 15.20 3.66 -2.95
N THR A 53 15.54 2.80 -1.99
CA THR A 53 14.71 1.65 -1.62
C THR A 53 13.78 2.07 -0.49
N LEU A 54 12.49 1.82 -0.67
CA LEU A 54 11.42 2.19 0.26
C LEU A 54 10.79 0.95 0.89
N GLN A 55 10.49 1.04 2.19
CA GLN A 55 9.57 0.12 2.84
C GLN A 55 8.17 0.74 2.81
N CYS A 56 7.24 0.09 2.12
CA CYS A 56 5.86 0.52 2.00
C CYS A 56 4.94 -0.35 2.86
N VAL A 57 4.05 0.29 3.62
CA VAL A 57 2.94 -0.36 4.33
C VAL A 57 1.65 0.39 4.03
N LEU A 58 0.68 -0.32 3.46
CA LEU A 58 -0.63 0.22 3.10
C LEU A 58 -1.73 -0.62 3.75
N THR A 59 -2.80 0.04 4.17
CA THR A 59 -4.01 -0.61 4.66
C THR A 59 -5.22 -0.05 3.91
N MET A 60 -6.09 -0.95 3.46
CA MET A 60 -7.37 -0.60 2.86
C MET A 60 -8.49 -1.26 3.67
N GLU A 61 -9.48 -0.48 4.05
CA GLU A 61 -10.78 -0.95 4.49
C GLU A 61 -11.66 -1.21 3.27
N LEU A 62 -12.36 -2.35 3.29
CA LEU A 62 -13.35 -2.78 2.32
C LEU A 62 -14.66 -3.03 3.06
N GLU A 63 -15.77 -3.13 2.34
CA GLU A 63 -17.10 -3.37 2.92
C GLU A 63 -17.16 -4.57 3.89
N ARG A 64 -16.35 -5.62 3.67
CA ARG A 64 -16.35 -6.86 4.48
C ARG A 64 -15.00 -7.18 5.13
N GLY A 65 -14.17 -6.18 5.37
CA GLY A 65 -12.92 -6.38 6.11
C GLY A 65 -11.81 -5.42 5.71
N SER A 66 -10.58 -5.88 5.83
CA SER A 66 -9.41 -5.07 5.53
C SER A 66 -8.32 -5.87 4.83
N VAL A 67 -7.51 -5.15 4.06
CA VAL A 67 -6.32 -5.65 3.38
C VAL A 67 -5.14 -4.82 3.83
N THR A 68 -4.07 -5.47 4.29
CA THR A 68 -2.77 -4.84 4.52
C THR A 68 -1.81 -5.34 3.46
N MET A 69 -1.06 -4.42 2.86
CA MET A 69 -0.03 -4.72 1.88
C MET A 69 1.31 -4.17 2.36
N GLN A 70 2.37 -4.92 2.15
CA GLN A 70 3.72 -4.53 2.52
C GLN A 70 4.71 -4.87 1.41
N SER A 71 5.67 -4.00 1.15
CA SER A 71 6.78 -4.26 0.23
C SER A 71 8.05 -3.57 0.65
N LEU A 72 9.17 -4.10 0.16
CA LEU A 72 10.42 -3.38 -0.02
C LEU A 72 10.57 -3.13 -1.52
N TRP A 73 10.64 -1.87 -1.95
CA TRP A 73 10.59 -1.49 -3.35
C TRP A 73 11.62 -0.41 -3.69
N THR A 74 12.41 -0.61 -4.75
CA THR A 74 13.29 0.44 -5.27
C THR A 74 12.53 1.34 -6.22
N ARG A 75 12.58 2.65 -5.98
CA ARG A 75 11.82 3.64 -6.75
C ARG A 75 12.12 3.53 -8.25
N GLY A 76 11.06 3.38 -9.04
CA GLY A 76 11.13 3.26 -10.50
C GLY A 76 11.17 1.82 -11.02
N GLU A 77 11.39 0.81 -10.16
CA GLU A 77 11.30 -0.59 -10.56
C GLU A 77 9.84 -1.01 -10.79
N ASN A 78 9.62 -1.83 -11.82
CA ASN A 78 8.32 -2.40 -12.17
C ASN A 78 8.49 -3.90 -12.50
N PRO A 79 7.55 -4.77 -12.08
CA PRO A 79 6.35 -4.47 -11.31
C PRO A 79 6.64 -4.16 -9.83
N LEU A 80 5.69 -3.49 -9.16
CA LEU A 80 5.69 -3.34 -7.72
C LEU A 80 5.02 -4.57 -7.09
N ASP A 81 5.83 -5.46 -6.50
CA ASP A 81 5.35 -6.65 -5.80
C ASP A 81 5.12 -6.34 -4.31
N MET A 82 3.96 -6.72 -3.79
CA MET A 82 3.60 -6.56 -2.37
C MET A 82 3.14 -7.88 -1.75
N ALA A 83 3.60 -8.14 -0.52
CA ALA A 83 3.01 -9.15 0.34
C ALA A 83 1.65 -8.66 0.85
N ILE A 84 0.63 -9.51 0.81
CA ILE A 84 -0.75 -9.15 1.14
C ILE A 84 -1.25 -10.01 2.30
N THR A 85 -1.83 -9.37 3.32
CA THR A 85 -2.58 -10.00 4.39
C THR A 85 -4.02 -9.52 4.33
N VAL A 86 -4.97 -10.45 4.32
CA VAL A 86 -6.41 -10.15 4.26
C VAL A 86 -7.06 -10.57 5.55
N ARG A 87 -7.90 -9.69 6.12
CA ARG A 87 -8.82 -10.02 7.20
C ARG A 87 -10.24 -9.79 6.73
N PHE A 88 -11.05 -10.83 6.82
CA PHE A 88 -12.49 -10.77 6.59
C PHE A 88 -13.22 -10.83 7.94
N TRP A 89 -14.35 -10.14 8.05
CA TRP A 89 -15.29 -10.31 9.16
C TRP A 89 -16.67 -10.59 8.57
N ASP A 90 -17.08 -11.85 8.65
CA ASP A 90 -18.47 -12.23 8.43
C ASP A 90 -18.97 -12.90 9.72
N ILE A 91 -19.91 -12.25 10.40
CA ILE A 91 -20.54 -12.82 11.59
C ILE A 91 -21.54 -13.87 11.08
N ALA A 92 -21.22 -15.16 11.28
CA ALA A 92 -22.08 -16.34 11.11
C ALA A 92 -22.06 -17.15 9.77
N ALA A 93 -20.93 -17.27 9.07
CA ALA A 93 -20.77 -18.22 7.95
C ALA A 93 -19.85 -19.41 8.31
N PRO A 94 -20.33 -20.67 8.43
CA PRO A 94 -19.54 -21.82 8.90
C PRO A 94 -18.49 -22.37 7.91
N ASN A 95 -18.38 -21.84 6.68
CA ASN A 95 -17.71 -22.53 5.58
C ASN A 95 -17.03 -21.58 4.58
N GLU A 96 -16.33 -20.56 5.06
CA GLU A 96 -15.65 -19.61 4.20
C GLU A 96 -14.20 -19.99 3.85
N ARG A 97 -13.93 -19.99 2.54
CA ARG A 97 -12.59 -20.03 1.95
C ARG A 97 -12.35 -18.71 1.23
N ALA A 98 -11.37 -17.93 1.68
CA ALA A 98 -10.88 -16.80 0.90
C ALA A 98 -9.86 -17.30 -0.13
N ARG A 99 -10.14 -17.10 -1.42
CA ARG A 99 -9.18 -17.29 -2.52
C ARG A 99 -8.84 -15.92 -3.08
N ALA A 100 -7.66 -15.40 -2.72
CA ALA A 100 -7.04 -14.31 -3.47
C ALA A 100 -6.12 -14.95 -4.50
N GLU A 101 -6.28 -14.57 -5.78
CA GLU A 101 -5.43 -15.03 -6.87
C GLU A 101 -4.53 -13.88 -7.30
N ILE A 102 -3.22 -14.08 -7.18
CA ILE A 102 -2.21 -13.18 -7.76
C ILE A 102 -2.09 -13.59 -9.23
N ILE A 103 -2.50 -12.72 -10.14
CA ILE A 103 -2.35 -12.93 -11.57
C ILE A 103 -1.01 -12.31 -11.98
N ARG A 104 -0.12 -13.14 -12.54
CA ARG A 104 1.21 -12.78 -13.05
C ARG A 104 1.14 -12.41 -14.52
#